data_AF-A0A922CKW4-F1
#
_entry.id   AF-A0A922CKW4-F1
#
_cell.length_a   1.000
_cell.length_b   1.000
_cell.length_c   1.000
_cell.angle_alpha   90.00
_cell.angle_beta   90.00
_cell.angle_gamma   90.00
#
_symmetry.space_group_name_H-M   'P 1'
#
loop_
_entity.id
_entity.type
_entity.pdbx_description
1 polymer ?
#
loop_
_entity_poly.entity_id
_entity_poly.type
_entity_poly.pdbx_seq_one_letter_code
_entity_poly.pdbx_strand_id
1 'polypeptide(L)'
;MAFVSAVTGDDSTKKFMEVLQSDFKTLSLETKKKYPQIREACDEAIEKLSLAANNPQASLYGVVNQILYPLVQGCESKDLKIIKFCLGTIQRLIAQQGIDAKGARHVVDCLYNLGQGGVLELKLLQTAALLMTTSDLVHGDTLARTMVMCMRMVSTTETRDVSTSHAAAATVRQLVALVFERALAEADGTLKVNPADVRIQTNNKAPKDLKPCAVDAYLILQDIIQLINGDAAHWLVGTSDVPKTFGLELLDTVLTDFSPVFFKISEFRFLLKEHVCALIIRLFSPNVKYRAAFTSLHIPGAAPPNTQPGAGPNSPVTGDRPHFPVTMRLLRLVSIIVHKYHSVLVTECEIFLSLTIKFLDPDKPLWQRALALEVLHKMTIQPRCY
;
A
#
# COMPACT_ATOMS: atom_id res chain seq x y z
N MET A 1 -2.70 -18.64 -12.41
CA MET A 1 -2.99 -18.21 -13.81
C MET A 1 -1.86 -18.68 -14.71
N ALA A 2 -2.15 -18.94 -15.97
CA ALA A 2 -1.25 -19.54 -16.97
C ALA A 2 0.14 -18.88 -17.03
N PHE A 3 1.07 -19.42 -16.27
CA PHE A 3 2.49 -19.20 -16.46
C PHE A 3 2.92 -20.12 -17.60
N VAL A 4 3.50 -19.50 -18.64
CA VAL A 4 4.01 -20.12 -19.88
C VAL A 4 2.92 -20.38 -20.94
N SER A 5 3.16 -19.80 -22.12
CA SER A 5 2.50 -20.06 -23.41
C SER A 5 1.37 -19.14 -23.89
N ALA A 6 1.49 -17.82 -23.73
CA ALA A 6 0.69 -16.90 -24.56
C ALA A 6 1.37 -15.52 -24.70
N VAL A 7 2.33 -15.38 -25.62
CA VAL A 7 2.53 -14.28 -26.59
C VAL A 7 3.91 -14.48 -27.20
N THR A 8 4.05 -15.41 -28.16
CA THR A 8 5.12 -15.33 -29.17
C THR A 8 4.68 -16.18 -30.36
N GLY A 9 3.73 -15.68 -31.15
CA GLY A 9 3.95 -15.87 -32.58
C GLY A 9 5.20 -15.06 -32.91
N ASP A 10 6.16 -15.60 -33.64
CA ASP A 10 7.35 -14.85 -34.10
C ASP A 10 6.96 -13.47 -34.65
N ASP A 11 5.80 -13.41 -35.31
CA ASP A 11 5.24 -12.20 -35.90
C ASP A 11 4.79 -11.14 -34.87
N SER A 12 4.24 -11.53 -33.71
CA SER A 12 3.85 -10.57 -32.66
C SER A 12 5.07 -9.98 -31.94
N THR A 13 6.07 -10.82 -31.67
CA THR A 13 7.32 -10.40 -31.05
C THR A 13 8.10 -9.47 -31.96
N LYS A 14 8.15 -9.80 -33.26
CA LYS A 14 8.79 -8.96 -34.27
C LYS A 14 8.11 -7.60 -34.41
N LYS A 15 6.77 -7.56 -34.51
CA LYS A 15 6.00 -6.31 -34.51
C LYS A 15 6.27 -5.46 -33.27
N PHE A 16 6.36 -6.09 -32.10
CA PHE A 16 6.70 -5.37 -30.87
C PHE A 16 8.10 -4.77 -30.90
N MET A 17 9.10 -5.52 -31.39
CA MET A 17 10.47 -5.01 -31.56
C MET A 17 10.52 -3.85 -32.57
N GLU A 18 9.76 -3.90 -33.65
CA GLU A 18 9.67 -2.80 -34.63
C GLU A 18 9.08 -1.53 -34.02
N VAL A 19 8.04 -1.66 -33.19
CA VAL A 19 7.47 -0.53 -32.42
C VAL A 19 8.51 0.06 -31.48
N LEU A 20 9.26 -0.77 -30.75
CA LEU A 20 10.33 -0.30 -29.87
C LEU A 20 11.45 0.41 -30.64
N GLN A 21 11.85 -0.10 -31.81
CA GLN A 21 12.83 0.57 -32.66
C GLN A 21 12.32 1.94 -33.11
N SER A 22 11.03 2.07 -33.45
CA SER A 22 10.42 3.36 -33.75
C SER A 22 10.46 4.30 -32.55
N ASP A 23 10.12 3.82 -31.35
CA ASP A 23 10.16 4.60 -30.12
C ASP A 23 11.57 5.14 -29.84
N PHE A 24 12.61 4.30 -29.98
CA PHE A 24 14.00 4.73 -29.80
C PHE A 24 14.48 5.71 -30.87
N LYS A 25 14.04 5.56 -32.14
CA LYS A 25 14.33 6.55 -33.19
C LYS A 25 13.75 7.91 -32.85
N THR A 26 12.51 7.96 -32.36
CA THR A 26 11.87 9.21 -31.91
C THR A 26 12.63 9.81 -30.72
N LEU A 27 13.00 8.99 -29.72
CA LEU A 27 13.76 9.45 -28.56
C LEU A 27 15.16 9.97 -28.94
N SER A 28 15.86 9.31 -29.85
CA SER A 28 17.17 9.72 -30.40
C SER A 28 17.08 11.09 -31.07
N LEU A 29 16.03 11.35 -31.85
CA LEU A 29 15.81 12.64 -32.51
C LEU A 29 15.52 13.78 -31.51
N GLU A 30 14.69 13.52 -30.50
CA GLU A 30 14.34 14.50 -29.47
C GLU A 30 15.53 14.83 -28.55
N THR A 31 16.42 13.87 -28.31
CA THR A 31 17.58 14.03 -27.42
C THR A 31 18.83 14.57 -28.11
N LYS A 32 18.90 14.54 -29.45
CA LYS A 32 20.10 14.84 -30.26
C LYS A 32 20.83 16.14 -29.91
N LYS A 33 20.11 17.20 -29.55
CA LYS A 33 20.72 18.52 -29.26
C LYS A 33 21.11 18.69 -27.80
N LYS A 34 20.26 18.26 -26.87
CA LYS A 34 20.40 18.55 -25.43
C LYS A 34 21.05 17.43 -24.64
N TYR A 35 20.97 16.19 -25.13
CA TYR A 35 21.39 14.99 -24.40
C TYR A 35 22.09 14.00 -25.35
N PRO A 36 23.33 14.30 -25.79
CA PRO A 36 24.05 13.46 -26.76
C PRO A 36 24.31 12.04 -26.25
N GLN A 37 24.50 11.86 -24.95
CA GLN A 37 24.68 10.54 -24.32
C GLN A 37 23.42 9.66 -24.43
N ILE A 38 22.23 10.26 -24.25
CA ILE A 38 20.95 9.53 -24.41
C ILE A 38 20.77 9.13 -25.87
N ARG A 39 21.13 10.02 -26.81
CA ARG A 39 21.09 9.70 -28.25
C ARG A 39 21.94 8.49 -28.58
N GLU A 40 23.20 8.46 -28.15
CA GLU A 40 24.12 7.36 -28.41
C GLU A 40 23.59 6.03 -27.85
N ALA A 41 23.06 6.04 -26.63
CA ALA A 41 22.44 4.87 -26.03
C ALA A 41 21.16 4.41 -26.78
N CYS A 42 20.40 5.33 -27.37
CA CYS A 42 19.26 4.99 -28.23
C CYS A 42 19.71 4.35 -29.55
N ASP A 43 20.77 4.87 -30.17
CA ASP A 43 21.31 4.34 -31.42
C ASP A 43 21.85 2.90 -31.21
N GLU A 44 22.53 2.66 -30.09
CA GLU A 44 22.97 1.31 -29.67
C GLU A 44 21.77 0.37 -29.40
N ALA A 45 20.71 0.87 -28.75
CA ALA A 45 19.50 0.09 -28.51
C ALA A 45 18.78 -0.31 -29.82
N ILE A 46 18.74 0.58 -30.82
CA ILE A 46 18.16 0.30 -32.14
C ILE A 46 18.94 -0.81 -32.85
N GLU A 47 20.27 -0.75 -32.82
CA GLU A 47 21.12 -1.79 -33.41
C GLU A 47 20.87 -3.15 -32.76
N LYS A 48 20.83 -3.21 -31.42
CA LYS A 48 20.55 -4.44 -30.67
C LYS A 48 19.17 -5.00 -30.97
N LEU A 49 18.14 -4.16 -31.06
CA LEU A 49 16.79 -4.58 -31.44
C LEU A 49 16.75 -5.12 -32.87
N SER A 50 17.51 -4.53 -33.79
CA SER A 50 17.60 -5.00 -35.17
C SER A 50 18.29 -6.36 -35.27
N LEU A 51 19.40 -6.55 -34.55
CA LEU A 51 20.11 -7.83 -34.47
C LEU A 51 19.23 -8.92 -33.83
N ALA A 52 18.51 -8.59 -32.77
CA ALA A 52 17.60 -9.52 -32.10
C ALA A 52 16.40 -9.90 -32.98
N ALA A 53 15.81 -8.95 -33.70
CA ALA A 53 14.68 -9.22 -34.60
C ALA A 53 15.04 -10.17 -35.75
N ASN A 54 16.32 -10.25 -36.12
CA ASN A 54 16.84 -11.15 -37.15
C ASN A 54 17.44 -12.44 -36.59
N ASN A 55 17.47 -12.62 -35.27
CA ASN A 55 18.04 -13.79 -34.61
C ASN A 55 17.00 -14.52 -33.74
N PRO A 56 16.46 -15.66 -34.21
CA PRO A 56 15.45 -16.44 -33.47
C PRO A 56 15.92 -16.97 -32.11
N GLN A 57 17.24 -17.02 -31.86
CA GLN A 57 17.83 -17.50 -30.60
C GLN A 57 18.14 -16.37 -29.61
N ALA A 58 17.85 -15.10 -29.96
CA ALA A 58 18.11 -13.98 -29.08
C ALA A 58 17.20 -14.02 -27.84
N SER A 59 17.79 -13.88 -26.65
CA SER A 59 17.01 -13.74 -25.41
C SER A 59 16.31 -12.39 -25.39
N LEU A 60 14.98 -12.40 -25.53
CA LEU A 60 14.14 -11.19 -25.45
C LEU A 60 14.43 -10.40 -24.16
N TYR A 61 14.46 -11.06 -23.01
CA TYR A 61 14.76 -10.43 -21.72
C TYR A 61 16.17 -9.84 -21.65
N GLY A 62 17.16 -10.52 -22.25
CA GLY A 62 18.53 -10.03 -22.34
C GLY A 62 18.65 -8.74 -23.15
N VAL A 63 17.88 -8.63 -24.24
CA VAL A 63 17.79 -7.42 -25.07
C VAL A 63 17.02 -6.33 -24.34
N VAL A 64 15.86 -6.65 -23.75
CA VAL A 64 15.04 -5.68 -23.01
C VAL A 64 15.81 -5.06 -21.84
N ASN A 65 16.58 -5.84 -21.10
CA ASN A 65 17.40 -5.29 -20.01
C ASN A 65 18.44 -4.26 -20.47
N GLN A 66 18.97 -4.40 -21.69
CA GLN A 66 19.92 -3.45 -22.24
C GLN A 66 19.23 -2.18 -22.76
N ILE A 67 18.06 -2.31 -23.38
CA ILE A 67 17.31 -1.14 -23.89
C ILE A 67 16.59 -0.37 -22.78
N LEU A 68 16.45 -0.93 -21.57
CA LEU A 68 15.98 -0.18 -20.40
C LEU A 68 16.94 0.95 -20.01
N TYR A 69 18.25 0.79 -20.26
CA TYR A 69 19.26 1.79 -19.90
C TYR A 69 19.01 3.19 -20.50
N PRO A 70 18.84 3.36 -21.83
CA PRO A 70 18.51 4.67 -22.41
C PRO A 70 17.17 5.24 -21.91
N LEU A 71 16.19 4.38 -21.59
CA LEU A 71 14.90 4.84 -21.05
C LEU A 71 15.05 5.39 -19.62
N VAL A 72 15.83 4.71 -18.77
CA VAL A 72 16.12 5.19 -17.41
C VAL A 72 16.91 6.50 -17.46
N GLN A 73 17.91 6.60 -18.33
CA GLN A 73 18.66 7.85 -18.55
C GLN A 73 17.74 8.98 -19.05
N GLY A 74 16.79 8.66 -19.94
CA GLY A 74 15.75 9.60 -20.37
C GLY A 74 14.82 10.05 -19.25
N CYS A 75 14.49 9.17 -18.31
CA CYS A 75 13.75 9.53 -17.10
C CYS A 75 14.56 10.40 -16.13
N GLU A 76 15.88 10.31 -16.12
CA GLU A 76 16.75 11.21 -15.36
C GLU A 76 16.96 12.58 -16.05
N SER A 77 16.52 12.71 -17.31
CA SER A 77 16.53 14.00 -18.00
C SER A 77 15.59 14.96 -17.27
N LYS A 78 16.03 16.22 -17.07
CA LYS A 78 15.16 17.24 -16.45
C LYS A 78 14.06 17.75 -17.39
N ASP A 79 13.82 17.07 -18.51
CA ASP A 79 12.89 17.46 -19.55
C ASP A 79 11.61 16.62 -19.48
N LEU A 80 10.50 17.25 -19.06
CA LEU A 80 9.22 16.57 -18.87
C LEU A 80 8.70 15.88 -20.14
N LYS A 81 9.03 16.38 -21.34
CA LYS A 81 8.60 15.74 -22.59
C LYS A 81 9.30 14.40 -22.77
N ILE A 82 10.61 14.37 -22.50
CA ILE A 82 11.44 13.17 -22.59
C ILE A 82 11.05 12.16 -21.51
N ILE A 83 10.88 12.60 -20.25
CA ILE A 83 10.45 11.73 -19.16
C ILE A 83 9.08 11.10 -19.47
N LYS A 84 8.10 11.89 -19.94
CA LYS A 84 6.77 11.38 -20.31
C LYS A 84 6.83 10.32 -21.41
N PHE A 85 7.72 10.51 -22.39
CA PHE A 85 7.94 9.57 -23.48
C PHE A 85 8.55 8.26 -22.95
N CYS A 86 9.64 8.35 -22.18
CA CYS A 86 10.33 7.18 -21.64
C CYS A 86 9.43 6.34 -20.72
N LEU A 87 8.66 6.99 -19.83
CA LEU A 87 7.65 6.30 -19.02
C LEU A 87 6.57 5.61 -19.87
N GLY A 88 6.19 6.19 -21.01
CA GLY A 88 5.24 5.56 -21.94
C GLY A 88 5.81 4.28 -22.56
N THR A 89 7.08 4.29 -22.97
CA THR A 89 7.75 3.10 -23.49
C THR A 89 7.93 2.03 -22.41
N ILE A 90 8.27 2.43 -21.17
CA ILE A 90 8.34 1.52 -20.01
C ILE A 90 6.98 0.87 -19.75
N GLN A 91 5.88 1.64 -19.72
CA GLN A 91 4.53 1.10 -19.57
C GLN A 91 4.19 0.06 -20.66
N ARG A 92 4.63 0.30 -21.90
CA ARG A 92 4.45 -0.65 -23.01
C ARG A 92 5.25 -1.94 -22.80
N LEU A 93 6.49 -1.84 -22.33
CA LEU A 93 7.33 -3.00 -21.98
C LEU A 93 6.70 -3.85 -20.88
N ILE A 94 6.13 -3.21 -19.86
CA ILE A 94 5.41 -3.88 -18.77
C ILE A 94 4.17 -4.59 -19.32
N ALA A 95 3.34 -3.89 -20.10
CA ALA A 95 2.08 -4.42 -20.61
C ALA A 95 2.27 -5.66 -21.52
N GLN A 96 3.42 -5.75 -22.21
CA GLN A 96 3.77 -6.90 -23.05
C GLN A 96 4.54 -7.99 -22.30
N GLN A 97 4.65 -7.90 -20.96
CA GLN A 97 5.42 -8.84 -20.13
C GLN A 97 6.87 -9.04 -20.59
N GLY A 98 7.46 -8.00 -21.20
CA GLY A 98 8.82 -8.05 -21.75
C GLY A 98 9.92 -7.85 -20.70
N ILE A 99 9.56 -7.65 -19.43
CA ILE A 99 10.47 -7.33 -18.33
C ILE A 99 10.66 -8.57 -17.46
N ASP A 100 11.89 -8.85 -17.05
CA ASP A 100 12.25 -9.87 -16.06
C ASP A 100 12.46 -9.25 -14.66
N ALA A 101 12.81 -10.06 -13.67
CA ALA A 101 13.03 -9.60 -12.30
C ALA A 101 14.14 -8.53 -12.19
N LYS A 102 15.16 -8.57 -13.07
CA LYS A 102 16.23 -7.57 -13.11
C LYS A 102 15.73 -6.24 -13.69
N GLY A 103 15.02 -6.29 -14.82
CA GLY A 103 14.42 -5.11 -15.42
C GLY A 103 13.38 -4.45 -14.51
N ALA A 104 12.60 -5.25 -13.79
CA ALA A 104 11.63 -4.74 -12.81
C ALA A 104 12.31 -3.90 -11.72
N ARG A 105 13.51 -4.29 -11.25
CA ARG A 105 14.29 -3.49 -10.29
C ARG A 105 14.68 -2.13 -10.86
N HIS A 106 15.21 -2.10 -12.08
CA HIS A 106 15.58 -0.85 -12.75
C HIS A 106 14.37 0.07 -12.94
N VAL A 107 13.22 -0.49 -13.31
CA VAL A 107 11.96 0.26 -13.44
C VAL A 107 11.53 0.81 -12.07
N VAL A 108 11.51 -0.01 -11.02
CA VAL A 108 11.13 0.44 -9.68
C VAL A 108 12.04 1.55 -9.16
N ASP A 109 13.36 1.42 -9.35
CA ASP A 109 14.32 2.45 -8.94
C ASP A 109 14.10 3.76 -9.70
N CYS A 110 13.85 3.67 -11.01
CA CYS A 110 13.50 4.81 -11.84
C CYS A 110 12.21 5.51 -11.36
N LEU A 111 11.15 4.74 -11.10
CA LEU A 111 9.88 5.27 -10.59
C LEU A 111 10.07 5.92 -9.22
N TYR A 112 10.80 5.26 -8.32
CA TYR A 112 11.08 5.76 -6.99
C TYR A 112 11.80 7.11 -7.04
N ASN A 113 12.87 7.22 -7.83
CA ASN A 113 13.65 8.46 -7.98
C ASN A 113 12.81 9.62 -8.56
N LEU A 114 11.99 9.35 -9.57
CA LEU A 114 11.04 10.34 -10.10
C LEU A 114 10.00 10.76 -9.06
N GLY A 115 9.53 9.81 -8.26
CA GLY A 115 8.59 10.04 -7.16
C GLY A 115 9.18 10.93 -6.07
N GLN A 116 10.46 10.74 -5.73
CA GLN A 116 11.17 11.65 -4.81
C GLN A 116 11.22 13.08 -5.34
N GLY A 117 11.32 13.25 -6.66
CA GLY A 117 11.32 14.55 -7.33
C GLY A 117 9.93 15.18 -7.50
N GLY A 118 8.84 14.49 -7.14
CA GLY A 118 7.47 14.97 -7.37
C GLY A 118 7.09 15.07 -8.85
N VAL A 119 7.76 14.31 -9.73
CA VAL A 119 7.61 14.43 -11.18
C VAL A 119 6.58 13.44 -11.70
N LEU A 120 5.51 13.94 -12.32
CA LEU A 120 4.49 13.11 -12.99
C LEU A 120 3.83 12.06 -12.07
N GLU A 121 3.56 12.42 -10.81
CA GLU A 121 3.08 11.51 -9.76
C GLU A 121 1.93 10.57 -10.22
N LEU A 122 0.90 11.09 -10.90
CA LEU A 122 -0.18 10.27 -11.45
C LEU A 122 0.30 9.19 -12.41
N LYS A 123 1.24 9.53 -13.31
CA LYS A 123 1.80 8.57 -14.27
C LYS A 123 2.70 7.54 -13.58
N LEU A 124 3.38 7.93 -12.51
CA LEU A 124 4.15 7.00 -11.68
C LEU A 124 3.24 5.99 -10.97
N LEU A 125 2.15 6.45 -10.37
CA LEU A 125 1.14 5.60 -9.73
C LEU A 125 0.56 4.58 -10.72
N GLN A 126 0.18 5.04 -11.92
CA GLN A 126 -0.32 4.15 -12.98
C GLN A 126 0.73 3.12 -13.42
N THR A 127 1.99 3.52 -13.55
CA THR A 127 3.07 2.60 -13.96
C THR A 127 3.38 1.58 -12.88
N ALA A 128 3.41 1.99 -11.61
CA ALA A 128 3.57 1.11 -10.46
C ALA A 128 2.43 0.11 -10.35
N ALA A 129 1.18 0.57 -10.47
CA ALA A 129 0.00 -0.30 -10.48
C ALA A 129 0.08 -1.34 -11.61
N LEU A 130 0.40 -0.89 -12.83
CA LEU A 130 0.55 -1.78 -13.98
C LEU A 130 1.63 -2.85 -13.75
N LEU A 131 2.83 -2.45 -13.31
CA LEU A 131 3.94 -3.38 -13.03
C LEU A 131 3.53 -4.45 -12.03
N MET A 132 2.88 -4.03 -10.95
CA MET A 132 2.41 -4.91 -9.90
C MET A 132 1.32 -5.85 -10.41
N THR A 133 0.33 -5.38 -11.16
CA THR A 133 -0.80 -6.22 -11.59
C THR A 133 -0.51 -7.14 -12.77
N THR A 134 0.50 -6.84 -13.59
CA THR A 134 0.81 -7.60 -14.81
C THR A 134 1.82 -8.72 -14.59
N SER A 135 2.57 -8.69 -13.48
CA SER A 135 3.65 -9.66 -13.22
C SER A 135 3.88 -9.88 -11.72
N ASP A 136 4.34 -11.09 -11.36
CA ASP A 136 4.73 -11.46 -9.99
C ASP A 136 6.24 -11.28 -9.76
N LEU A 137 6.85 -10.25 -10.37
CA LEU A 137 8.31 -10.02 -10.34
C LEU A 137 8.77 -9.12 -9.19
N VAL A 138 7.84 -8.43 -8.55
CA VAL A 138 8.13 -7.39 -7.54
C VAL A 138 7.90 -7.95 -6.14
N HIS A 139 9.00 -8.13 -5.41
CA HIS A 139 9.06 -8.74 -4.07
C HIS A 139 10.14 -8.06 -3.22
N GLY A 140 10.00 -8.12 -1.89
CA GLY A 140 11.03 -7.60 -0.99
C GLY A 140 11.31 -6.11 -1.20
N ASP A 141 12.59 -5.74 -1.33
CA ASP A 141 13.00 -4.33 -1.39
C ASP A 141 12.38 -3.55 -2.56
N THR A 142 12.10 -4.20 -3.70
CA THR A 142 11.41 -3.53 -4.81
C THR A 142 9.97 -3.22 -4.45
N LEU A 143 9.27 -4.17 -3.81
CA LEU A 143 7.91 -3.94 -3.32
C LEU A 143 7.88 -2.85 -2.27
N ALA A 144 8.82 -2.86 -1.32
CA ALA A 144 8.94 -1.82 -0.30
C ALA A 144 9.07 -0.42 -0.94
N ARG A 145 9.98 -0.26 -1.91
CA ARG A 145 10.17 1.00 -2.63
C ARG A 145 8.91 1.44 -3.38
N THR A 146 8.26 0.52 -4.10
CA THR A 146 7.00 0.80 -4.78
C THR A 146 5.92 1.26 -3.81
N MET A 147 5.76 0.58 -2.68
CA MET A 147 4.76 0.92 -1.67
C MET A 147 5.07 2.25 -0.98
N VAL A 148 6.32 2.52 -0.60
CA VAL A 148 6.75 3.80 0.00
C VAL A 148 6.44 4.95 -0.95
N MET A 149 6.76 4.81 -2.24
CA MET A 149 6.45 5.84 -3.25
C MET A 149 4.94 6.13 -3.28
N CYS A 150 4.10 5.09 -3.39
CA CYS A 150 2.65 5.25 -3.43
C CYS A 150 2.09 5.84 -2.12
N MET A 151 2.54 5.36 -0.96
CA MET A 151 2.08 5.83 0.36
C MET A 151 2.44 7.30 0.60
N ARG A 152 3.61 7.76 0.16
CA ARG A 152 4.00 9.17 0.30
C ARG A 152 3.14 10.12 -0.52
N MET A 153 2.57 9.64 -1.63
CA MET A 153 1.65 10.41 -2.46
C MET A 153 0.23 10.47 -1.89
N VAL A 154 -0.11 9.64 -0.89
CA VAL A 154 -1.43 9.66 -0.22
C VAL A 154 -1.62 10.94 0.57
N SER A 155 -0.58 11.40 1.26
CA SER A 155 -0.67 12.60 2.08
C SER A 155 -0.78 13.84 1.22
N THR A 156 -1.70 14.73 1.55
CA THR A 156 -1.89 16.00 0.84
C THR A 156 -0.76 16.97 1.20
N THR A 157 -0.16 17.60 0.19
CA THR A 157 0.81 18.69 0.34
C THR A 157 0.31 19.92 -0.41
N GLU A 158 0.79 21.12 -0.07
CA GLU A 158 0.36 22.38 -0.73
C GLU A 158 0.52 22.35 -2.26
N THR A 159 1.52 21.60 -2.75
CA THR A 159 1.86 21.49 -4.16
C THR A 159 1.20 20.31 -4.87
N ARG A 160 0.49 19.42 -4.16
CA ARG A 160 -0.06 18.18 -4.71
C ARG A 160 -1.57 18.30 -4.90
N ASP A 161 -2.01 17.97 -6.11
CA ASP A 161 -3.43 17.93 -6.45
C ASP A 161 -4.17 16.89 -5.59
N VAL A 162 -5.36 17.27 -5.11
CA VAL A 162 -6.23 16.39 -4.31
C VAL A 162 -6.61 15.11 -5.08
N SER A 163 -6.80 15.23 -6.40
CA SER A 163 -7.06 14.07 -7.28
C SER A 163 -5.91 13.07 -7.28
N THR A 164 -4.65 13.55 -7.24
CA THR A 164 -3.46 12.71 -7.15
C THR A 164 -3.38 11.99 -5.81
N SER A 165 -3.69 12.68 -4.71
CA SER A 165 -3.78 12.07 -3.38
C SER A 165 -4.84 10.98 -3.31
N HIS A 166 -6.03 11.22 -3.89
CA HIS A 166 -7.08 10.20 -3.97
C HIS A 166 -6.70 9.02 -4.87
N ALA A 167 -6.05 9.27 -6.00
CA ALA A 167 -5.54 8.23 -6.88
C ALA A 167 -4.48 7.39 -6.15
N ALA A 168 -3.56 8.02 -5.41
CA ALA A 168 -2.56 7.34 -4.60
C ALA A 168 -3.21 6.44 -3.54
N ALA A 169 -4.21 6.95 -2.81
CA ALA A 169 -4.94 6.17 -1.81
C ALA A 169 -5.63 4.94 -2.43
N ALA A 170 -6.24 5.10 -3.61
CA ALA A 170 -6.84 3.99 -4.34
C ALA A 170 -5.79 2.98 -4.81
N THR A 171 -4.66 3.43 -5.35
CA THR A 171 -3.55 2.57 -5.76
C THR A 171 -2.98 1.81 -4.56
N VAL A 172 -2.72 2.45 -3.43
CA VAL A 172 -2.21 1.75 -2.22
C VAL A 172 -3.19 0.68 -1.76
N ARG A 173 -4.50 0.96 -1.71
CA ARG A 173 -5.51 -0.07 -1.39
C ARG A 173 -5.44 -1.26 -2.33
N GLN A 174 -5.37 -1.01 -3.64
CA GLN A 174 -5.28 -2.05 -4.65
C GLN A 174 -4.00 -2.88 -4.49
N LEU A 175 -2.86 -2.23 -4.24
CA LEU A 175 -1.57 -2.92 -4.09
C LEU A 175 -1.51 -3.74 -2.79
N VAL A 176 -2.06 -3.23 -1.68
CA VAL A 176 -2.19 -4.01 -0.45
C VAL A 176 -3.05 -5.25 -0.68
N ALA A 177 -4.21 -5.09 -1.31
CA ALA A 177 -5.08 -6.21 -1.66
C ALA A 177 -4.34 -7.27 -2.51
N LEU A 178 -3.66 -6.83 -3.58
CA LEU A 178 -2.89 -7.71 -4.46
C LEU A 178 -1.81 -8.49 -3.72
N VAL A 179 -1.09 -7.87 -2.77
CA VAL A 179 -0.05 -8.56 -2.00
C VAL A 179 -0.66 -9.65 -1.10
N PHE A 180 -1.82 -9.40 -0.50
CA PHE A 180 -2.52 -10.42 0.28
C PHE A 180 -3.14 -11.53 -0.58
N GLU A 181 -3.64 -11.20 -1.78
CA GLU A 181 -4.09 -12.20 -2.77
C GLU A 181 -2.94 -13.13 -3.17
N ARG A 182 -1.75 -12.58 -3.42
CA ARG A 182 -0.54 -13.36 -3.71
C ARG A 182 -0.15 -14.27 -2.56
N ALA A 183 -0.18 -13.77 -1.32
CA ALA A 183 0.12 -14.57 -0.13
C ALA A 183 -0.85 -15.75 0.02
N LEU A 184 -2.15 -15.54 -0.24
CA LEU A 184 -3.15 -16.62 -0.24
C LEU A 184 -2.91 -17.62 -1.37
N ALA A 185 -2.68 -17.12 -2.59
CA ALA A 185 -2.43 -17.96 -3.75
C ALA A 185 -1.20 -18.86 -3.54
N GLU A 186 -0.15 -18.32 -2.91
CA GLU A 186 1.07 -19.04 -2.56
C GLU A 186 0.85 -20.05 -1.41
N ALA A 187 0.03 -19.70 -0.41
CA ALA A 187 -0.38 -20.62 0.64
C ALA A 187 -1.15 -21.82 0.07
N ASP A 188 -2.03 -21.56 -0.90
CA ASP A 188 -2.85 -22.58 -1.59
C ASP A 188 -2.11 -23.34 -2.70
N GLY A 189 -0.86 -22.96 -2.98
CA GLY A 189 -0.03 -23.59 -4.01
C GLY A 189 -0.45 -23.27 -5.45
N THR A 190 -1.36 -22.32 -5.64
CA THR A 190 -1.83 -21.84 -6.95
C THR A 190 -0.89 -20.80 -7.58
N LEU A 191 -0.03 -20.20 -6.76
CA LEU A 191 1.07 -19.34 -7.15
C LEU A 191 2.39 -19.95 -6.64
N LYS A 192 3.39 -20.00 -7.52
CA LYS A 192 4.73 -20.51 -7.19
C LYS A 192 5.74 -19.42 -7.52
N VAL A 193 6.37 -18.89 -6.48
CA VAL A 193 7.44 -17.92 -6.65
C VAL A 193 8.75 -18.66 -6.88
N ASN A 194 9.45 -18.27 -7.95
CA ASN A 194 10.76 -18.83 -8.24
C ASN A 194 11.80 -18.20 -7.29
N PRO A 195 12.55 -19.00 -6.51
CA PRO A 195 13.55 -18.46 -5.57
C PRO A 195 14.65 -17.63 -6.24
N ALA A 196 14.93 -17.86 -7.54
CA ALA A 196 15.92 -17.06 -8.28
C ALA A 196 15.45 -15.62 -8.56
N ASP A 197 14.14 -15.40 -8.63
CA ASP A 197 13.55 -14.10 -8.93
C ASP A 197 13.43 -13.22 -7.68
N VAL A 198 13.37 -13.86 -6.51
CA VAL A 198 13.33 -13.20 -5.19
C VAL A 198 14.74 -13.06 -4.64
N ARG A 199 15.23 -11.83 -4.52
CA ARG A 199 16.44 -11.58 -3.75
C ARG A 199 16.12 -11.74 -2.27
N ILE A 200 16.97 -12.48 -1.54
CA ILE A 200 16.89 -12.60 -0.08
C ILE A 200 16.86 -11.20 0.51
N GLN A 201 15.77 -10.86 1.19
CA GLN A 201 15.61 -9.58 1.85
C GLN A 201 16.75 -9.39 2.86
N THR A 202 17.37 -8.22 2.90
CA THR A 202 18.31 -7.85 3.97
C THR A 202 17.63 -7.71 5.34
N ASN A 203 16.30 -7.83 5.39
CA ASN A 203 15.50 -7.64 6.58
C ASN A 203 15.36 -8.95 7.37
N ASN A 204 16.24 -9.16 8.36
CA ASN A 204 16.20 -10.31 9.29
C ASN A 204 14.97 -10.36 10.22
N LYS A 205 13.97 -9.48 10.03
CA LYS A 205 12.82 -9.33 10.93
C LYS A 205 11.57 -10.11 10.50
N ALA A 206 11.53 -10.60 9.27
CA ALA A 206 10.46 -11.49 8.84
C ALA A 206 10.64 -12.87 9.51
N PRO A 207 9.54 -13.54 9.92
CA PRO A 207 9.60 -14.93 10.35
C PRO A 207 10.25 -15.81 9.27
N LYS A 208 11.19 -16.67 9.68
CA LYS A 208 12.08 -17.40 8.75
C LYS A 208 11.38 -18.48 7.92
N ASP A 209 10.23 -18.96 8.37
CA ASP A 209 9.51 -20.08 7.76
C ASP A 209 8.43 -19.63 6.77
N LEU A 210 8.26 -18.31 6.58
CA LEU A 210 7.29 -17.76 5.64
C LEU A 210 7.79 -17.85 4.19
N LYS A 211 6.85 -18.16 3.31
CA LYS A 211 7.06 -18.11 1.86
C LYS A 211 7.16 -16.65 1.36
N PRO A 212 7.81 -16.38 0.21
CA PRO A 212 8.07 -15.02 -0.27
C PRO A 212 6.88 -14.05 -0.28
N CYS A 213 5.72 -14.43 -0.81
CA CYS A 213 4.56 -13.54 -0.83
C CYS A 213 3.98 -13.33 0.57
N ALA A 214 4.03 -14.37 1.42
CA ALA A 214 3.61 -14.25 2.81
C ALA A 214 4.53 -13.31 3.61
N VAL A 215 5.84 -13.32 3.35
CA VAL A 215 6.79 -12.36 3.95
C VAL A 215 6.42 -10.92 3.57
N ASP A 216 6.17 -10.66 2.28
CA ASP A 216 5.79 -9.34 1.80
C ASP A 216 4.50 -8.83 2.46
N ALA A 217 3.46 -9.66 2.51
CA ALA A 217 2.20 -9.33 3.16
C ALA A 217 2.36 -9.10 4.68
N TYR A 218 3.21 -9.90 5.34
CA TYR A 218 3.47 -9.80 6.77
C TYR A 218 4.13 -8.45 7.11
N LEU A 219 5.17 -8.06 6.36
CA LEU A 219 5.88 -6.81 6.59
C LEU A 219 5.00 -5.58 6.31
N ILE A 220 4.15 -5.64 5.27
CA ILE A 220 3.15 -4.59 5.01
C ILE A 220 2.20 -4.44 6.20
N LEU A 221 1.64 -5.54 6.71
CA LEU A 221 0.70 -5.48 7.83
C LEU A 221 1.37 -4.94 9.09
N GLN A 222 2.57 -5.42 9.39
CA GLN A 222 3.35 -5.01 10.55
C GLN A 222 3.62 -3.50 10.53
N ASP A 223 3.96 -2.94 9.38
CA ASP A 223 4.22 -1.51 9.24
C ASP A 223 2.94 -0.67 9.18
N ILE A 224 1.84 -1.16 8.60
CA ILE A 224 0.52 -0.51 8.71
C ILE A 224 0.14 -0.34 10.19
N ILE A 225 0.33 -1.37 11.01
CA ILE A 225 0.04 -1.31 12.46
C ILE A 225 0.89 -0.22 13.16
N GLN A 226 2.18 -0.15 12.84
CA GLN A 226 3.09 0.87 13.40
C GLN A 226 2.70 2.28 12.97
N LEU A 227 2.42 2.47 11.68
CA LEU A 227 2.02 3.77 11.13
C LEU A 227 0.70 4.26 11.75
N ILE A 228 -0.29 3.37 11.97
CA ILE A 228 -1.52 3.74 12.69
C ILE A 228 -1.22 4.16 14.13
N ASN A 229 -0.23 3.51 14.76
CA ASN A 229 0.19 3.91 16.10
C ASN A 229 0.91 5.27 16.13
N GLY A 230 1.50 5.70 15.02
CA GLY A 230 2.40 6.85 14.98
C GLY A 230 3.86 6.48 15.26
N ASP A 231 4.20 5.19 15.18
CA ASP A 231 5.60 4.74 15.18
C ASP A 231 6.15 4.76 13.76
N ALA A 232 7.49 4.79 13.64
CA ALA A 232 8.16 4.67 12.35
C ALA A 232 8.04 3.25 11.79
N ALA A 233 7.71 3.14 10.51
CA ALA A 233 7.72 1.88 9.77
C ALA A 233 9.14 1.28 9.70
N HIS A 234 9.24 -0.03 9.84
CA HIS A 234 10.54 -0.73 9.84
C HIS A 234 11.01 -1.10 8.44
N TRP A 235 10.10 -1.46 7.55
CA TRP A 235 10.37 -1.93 6.19
C TRP A 235 10.01 -0.87 5.13
N LEU A 236 8.90 -0.17 5.33
CA LEU A 236 8.48 0.99 4.53
C LEU A 236 9.23 2.26 4.96
N VAL A 237 10.56 2.21 4.85
CA VAL A 237 11.45 3.29 5.31
C VAL A 237 11.18 4.59 4.54
N GLY A 238 11.00 5.68 5.28
CA GLY A 238 10.69 7.01 4.73
C GLY A 238 9.20 7.32 4.64
N THR A 239 8.33 6.45 5.18
CA THR A 239 6.90 6.72 5.37
C THR A 239 6.65 7.19 6.81
N SER A 240 6.28 8.46 7.00
CA SER A 240 6.01 9.06 8.32
C SER A 240 4.62 9.69 8.47
N ASP A 241 4.00 10.13 7.37
CA ASP A 241 2.88 11.08 7.42
C ASP A 241 1.56 10.51 6.89
N VAL A 242 1.33 9.20 7.04
CA VAL A 242 0.10 8.57 6.57
C VAL A 242 -1.07 8.88 7.52
N PRO A 243 -2.22 9.38 7.02
CA PRO A 243 -3.38 9.63 7.87
C PRO A 243 -3.82 8.38 8.62
N LYS A 244 -3.98 8.49 9.94
CA LYS A 244 -4.41 7.36 10.80
C LYS A 244 -5.71 6.71 10.34
N THR A 245 -6.65 7.51 9.83
CA THR A 245 -7.92 7.03 9.26
C THR A 245 -7.73 6.18 8.02
N PHE A 246 -6.72 6.47 7.20
CA PHE A 246 -6.37 5.68 6.02
C PHE A 246 -5.69 4.36 6.42
N GLY A 247 -4.77 4.38 7.39
CA GLY A 247 -4.17 3.15 7.91
C GLY A 247 -5.23 2.20 8.49
N LEU A 248 -6.19 2.73 9.28
CA LEU A 248 -7.31 1.95 9.80
C LEU A 248 -8.23 1.40 8.69
N GLU A 249 -8.38 2.12 7.58
CA GLU A 249 -9.13 1.65 6.41
C GLU A 249 -8.41 0.50 5.70
N LEU A 250 -7.09 0.57 5.54
CA LEU A 250 -6.29 -0.54 5.02
C LEU A 250 -6.40 -1.77 5.92
N LEU A 251 -6.34 -1.59 7.24
CA LEU A 251 -6.48 -2.67 8.21
C LEU A 251 -7.89 -3.30 8.16
N ASP A 252 -8.92 -2.48 7.99
CA ASP A 252 -10.31 -2.93 7.80
C ASP A 252 -10.46 -3.81 6.55
N THR A 253 -9.93 -3.36 5.41
CA THR A 253 -9.90 -4.15 4.16
C THR A 253 -9.16 -5.47 4.37
N VAL A 254 -7.97 -5.44 4.99
CA VAL A 254 -7.17 -6.64 5.22
C VAL A 254 -7.90 -7.67 6.08
N LEU A 255 -8.48 -7.24 7.20
CA LEU A 255 -9.19 -8.12 8.12
C LEU A 255 -10.53 -8.61 7.58
N THR A 256 -11.15 -7.85 6.67
CA THR A 256 -12.44 -8.21 6.08
C THR A 256 -12.27 -9.16 4.90
N ASP A 257 -11.45 -8.80 3.92
CA ASP A 257 -11.41 -9.48 2.63
C ASP A 257 -10.39 -10.63 2.60
N PHE A 258 -9.33 -10.52 3.39
CA PHE A 258 -8.24 -11.51 3.43
C PHE A 258 -8.23 -12.32 4.73
N SER A 259 -9.40 -12.51 5.34
CA SER A 259 -9.54 -13.29 6.57
C SER A 259 -8.92 -14.70 6.51
N PRO A 260 -8.95 -15.46 5.38
CA PRO A 260 -8.34 -16.78 5.33
C PRO A 260 -6.83 -16.79 5.64
N VAL A 261 -6.10 -15.69 5.39
CA VAL A 261 -4.65 -15.60 5.67
C VAL A 261 -4.36 -15.85 7.15
N PHE A 262 -5.16 -15.24 8.02
CA PHE A 262 -5.00 -15.30 9.47
C PHE A 262 -5.33 -16.67 10.07
N PHE A 263 -6.08 -17.51 9.34
CA PHE A 263 -6.37 -18.88 9.78
C PHE A 263 -5.37 -19.88 9.23
N LYS A 264 -4.89 -19.69 7.99
CA LYS A 264 -3.96 -20.59 7.30
C LYS A 264 -2.51 -20.41 7.74
N ILE A 265 -2.09 -19.18 8.08
CA ILE A 265 -0.70 -18.86 8.39
C ILE A 265 -0.59 -18.39 9.85
N SER A 266 0.20 -19.09 10.64
CA SER A 266 0.28 -18.91 12.10
C SER A 266 0.83 -17.54 12.53
N GLU A 267 1.71 -16.98 11.73
CA GLU A 267 2.40 -15.72 11.94
C GLU A 267 1.43 -14.54 11.78
N PHE A 268 0.49 -14.62 10.84
CA PHE A 268 -0.58 -13.63 10.71
C PHE A 268 -1.56 -13.71 11.87
N ARG A 269 -1.87 -14.93 12.34
CA ARG A 269 -2.67 -15.12 13.55
C ARG A 269 -2.02 -14.46 14.77
N PHE A 270 -0.70 -14.60 14.90
CA PHE A 270 0.07 -13.95 15.95
C PHE A 270 0.02 -12.42 15.81
N LEU A 271 0.23 -11.85 14.62
CA LEU A 271 0.08 -10.41 14.39
C LEU A 271 -1.31 -9.90 14.75
N LEU A 272 -2.36 -10.63 14.38
CA LEU A 272 -3.72 -10.29 14.72
C LEU A 272 -3.92 -10.22 16.24
N LYS A 273 -3.51 -11.28 16.95
CA LYS A 273 -3.69 -11.37 18.40
C LYS A 273 -2.85 -10.36 19.17
N GLU A 274 -1.54 -10.33 18.93
CA GLU A 274 -0.60 -9.58 19.77
C GLU A 274 -0.47 -8.11 19.35
N HIS A 275 -0.60 -7.80 18.06
CA HIS A 275 -0.33 -6.46 17.55
C HIS A 275 -1.62 -5.70 17.18
N VAL A 276 -2.53 -6.31 16.43
CA VAL A 276 -3.79 -5.65 16.02
C VAL A 276 -4.69 -5.42 17.24
N CYS A 277 -4.88 -6.42 18.09
CA CYS A 277 -5.74 -6.25 19.27
C CYS A 277 -5.15 -5.22 20.25
N ALA A 278 -3.84 -5.28 20.51
CA ALA A 278 -3.15 -4.29 21.35
C ALA A 278 -3.26 -2.86 20.78
N LEU A 279 -3.13 -2.70 19.45
CA LEU A 279 -3.34 -1.42 18.77
C LEU A 279 -4.75 -0.88 19.01
N ILE A 280 -5.79 -1.69 18.82
CA ILE A 280 -7.18 -1.28 19.00
C ILE A 280 -7.45 -0.86 20.46
N ILE A 281 -7.01 -1.67 21.43
CA ILE A 281 -7.16 -1.36 22.87
C ILE A 281 -6.52 -0.01 23.20
N ARG A 282 -5.28 0.19 22.74
CA ARG A 282 -4.55 1.43 22.97
C ARG A 282 -5.24 2.64 22.34
N LEU A 283 -5.72 2.51 21.10
CA LEU A 283 -6.42 3.61 20.41
C LEU A 283 -7.79 3.92 21.02
N PHE A 284 -8.41 2.96 21.72
CA PHE A 284 -9.60 3.21 22.52
C PHE A 284 -9.29 3.86 23.88
N SER A 285 -8.05 3.88 24.37
CA SER A 285 -7.71 4.43 25.69
C SER A 285 -8.24 5.86 25.93
N PRO A 286 -8.11 6.82 24.98
CA PRO A 286 -8.70 8.16 25.15
C PRO A 286 -10.23 8.14 25.25
N ASN A 287 -10.89 7.27 24.48
CA ASN A 287 -12.35 7.09 24.48
C ASN A 287 -12.87 6.58 25.83
N VAL A 288 -12.09 5.73 26.51
CA VAL A 288 -12.44 5.18 27.82
C VAL A 288 -12.25 6.22 28.92
N LYS A 289 -11.19 7.03 28.85
CA LYS A 289 -10.86 8.05 29.87
C LYS A 289 -11.72 9.30 29.75
N TYR A 290 -12.12 9.67 28.53
CA TYR A 290 -12.88 10.88 28.28
C TYR A 290 -14.28 10.81 28.87
N ARG A 291 -14.67 11.86 29.58
CA ARG A 291 -16.04 12.09 30.06
C ARG A 291 -16.56 13.37 29.42
N ALA A 292 -17.71 13.30 28.77
CA ALA A 292 -18.40 14.49 28.34
C ALA A 292 -18.90 15.22 29.59
N ALA A 293 -18.52 16.49 29.76
CA ALA A 293 -19.23 17.35 30.70
C ALA A 293 -20.71 17.32 30.31
N PHE A 294 -21.60 17.09 31.27
CA PHE A 294 -23.03 17.22 31.04
C PHE A 294 -23.29 18.62 30.50
N THR A 295 -23.48 18.76 29.19
CA THR A 295 -24.18 19.91 28.64
C THR A 295 -25.63 19.68 29.04
N SER A 296 -25.99 20.13 30.24
CA SER A 296 -27.37 20.32 30.63
C SER A 296 -28.07 21.00 29.46
N LEU A 297 -29.00 20.27 28.84
CA LEU A 297 -29.93 20.80 27.86
C LEU A 297 -30.53 22.08 28.46
N HIS A 298 -30.14 23.21 27.89
CA HIS A 298 -30.80 24.51 27.90
C HIS A 298 -31.98 24.65 28.89
N ILE A 299 -31.69 24.84 30.18
CA ILE A 299 -32.59 25.54 31.10
C ILE A 299 -32.11 27.00 31.08
N PRO A 300 -32.90 27.97 30.59
CA PRO A 300 -32.55 29.38 30.72
C PRO A 300 -32.53 29.71 32.21
N GLY A 301 -31.32 29.90 32.78
CA GLY A 301 -31.14 30.35 34.18
C GLY A 301 -30.35 29.43 35.11
N ALA A 302 -29.84 28.27 34.67
CA ALA A 302 -28.97 27.45 35.51
C ALA A 302 -27.49 27.90 35.42
N ALA A 303 -26.95 28.39 36.53
CA ALA A 303 -25.54 28.73 36.68
C ALA A 303 -24.63 27.50 36.43
N PRO A 304 -23.42 27.70 35.87
CA PRO A 304 -22.52 26.58 35.58
C PRO A 304 -22.04 25.91 36.88
N PRO A 305 -21.95 24.58 36.95
CA PRO A 305 -21.40 23.91 38.12
C PRO A 305 -19.88 24.05 38.14
N ASN A 306 -19.37 24.63 39.23
CA ASN A 306 -18.00 24.59 39.74
C ASN A 306 -16.86 24.51 38.72
N THR A 307 -16.32 25.67 38.38
CA THR A 307 -14.89 25.84 38.11
C THR A 307 -14.09 25.27 39.29
N GLN A 308 -13.24 24.28 39.03
CA GLN A 308 -12.14 23.96 39.94
C GLN A 308 -11.29 25.23 40.13
N PRO A 309 -10.99 25.65 41.36
CA PRO A 309 -10.08 26.77 41.58
C PRO A 309 -8.65 26.27 41.32
N GLY A 310 -8.13 26.49 40.11
CA GLY A 310 -6.72 26.16 39.82
C GLY A 310 -6.25 26.20 38.38
N ALA A 311 -7.10 26.29 37.36
CA ALA A 311 -6.65 26.31 35.96
C ALA A 311 -6.67 27.74 35.40
N GLY A 312 -5.50 28.35 35.23
CA GLY A 312 -5.32 29.62 34.55
C GLY A 312 -5.64 29.55 33.04
N PRO A 313 -5.78 30.69 32.34
CA PRO A 313 -6.38 30.76 31.00
C PRO A 313 -5.55 30.14 29.84
N ASN A 314 -4.39 29.53 30.10
CA ASN A 314 -3.39 29.21 29.09
C ASN A 314 -2.87 27.75 29.12
N SER A 315 -3.72 26.76 29.42
CA SER A 315 -3.34 25.35 29.23
C SER A 315 -4.06 24.74 28.03
N PRO A 316 -3.35 24.29 26.97
CA PRO A 316 -3.98 23.69 25.81
C PRO A 316 -4.52 22.30 26.16
N VAL A 317 -5.83 22.17 26.33
CA VAL A 317 -6.52 20.87 26.43
C VAL A 317 -6.67 20.29 25.02
N THR A 318 -5.56 19.90 24.40
CA THR A 318 -5.53 19.44 23.00
C THR A 318 -5.20 17.96 22.81
N GLY A 319 -5.02 17.17 23.89
CA GLY A 319 -4.59 15.77 23.79
C GLY A 319 -5.65 14.67 23.99
N ASP A 320 -6.74 14.92 24.73
CA ASP A 320 -7.54 13.84 25.33
C ASP A 320 -8.96 13.65 24.76
N ARG A 321 -9.31 14.34 23.67
CA ARG A 321 -10.66 14.21 23.09
C ARG A 321 -10.74 13.03 22.11
N PRO A 322 -11.77 12.18 22.24
CA PRO A 322 -12.00 11.09 21.29
C PRO A 322 -12.32 11.64 19.90
N HIS A 323 -11.60 11.16 18.88
CA HIS A 323 -11.73 11.61 17.51
C HIS A 323 -12.73 10.73 16.74
N PHE A 324 -13.90 11.28 16.41
CA PHE A 324 -15.03 10.54 15.81
C PHE A 324 -14.62 9.64 14.62
N PRO A 325 -13.92 10.14 13.57
CA PRO A 325 -13.52 9.30 12.43
C PRO A 325 -12.63 8.10 12.76
N VAL A 326 -11.89 8.18 13.87
CA VAL A 326 -11.02 7.10 14.36
C VAL A 326 -11.87 6.12 15.17
N THR A 327 -12.67 6.61 16.13
CA THR A 327 -13.53 5.76 16.98
C THR A 327 -14.52 4.94 16.14
N MET A 328 -15.13 5.54 15.12
CA MET A 328 -16.02 4.83 14.21
C MET A 328 -15.32 3.67 13.49
N ARG A 329 -14.10 3.88 13.01
CA ARG A 329 -13.30 2.83 12.34
C ARG A 329 -12.86 1.74 13.31
N LEU A 330 -12.42 2.10 14.51
CA LEU A 330 -12.07 1.12 15.54
C LEU A 330 -13.27 0.23 15.93
N LEU A 331 -14.45 0.81 16.04
CA LEU A 331 -15.68 0.07 16.33
C LEU A 331 -16.08 -0.87 15.17
N ARG A 332 -15.83 -0.48 13.91
CA ARG A 332 -15.95 -1.38 12.75
C ARG A 332 -14.96 -2.55 12.83
N LEU A 333 -13.70 -2.27 13.18
CA LEU A 333 -12.69 -3.32 13.38
C LEU A 333 -13.08 -4.29 14.50
N VAL A 334 -13.60 -3.79 15.63
CA VAL A 334 -14.15 -4.65 16.70
C VAL A 334 -15.27 -5.53 16.17
N SER A 335 -16.20 -4.97 15.39
CA SER A 335 -17.24 -5.75 14.74
C SER A 335 -16.65 -6.85 13.88
N ILE A 336 -15.68 -6.54 13.01
CA ILE A 336 -15.02 -7.54 12.15
C ILE A 336 -14.35 -8.64 12.99
N ILE A 337 -13.61 -8.26 14.04
CA ILE A 337 -12.91 -9.19 14.94
C ILE A 337 -13.89 -10.16 15.61
N VAL A 338 -14.96 -9.66 16.21
CA VAL A 338 -15.96 -10.49 16.88
C VAL A 338 -16.68 -11.41 15.90
N HIS A 339 -17.07 -10.91 14.71
CA HIS A 339 -17.82 -11.74 13.76
C HIS A 339 -16.94 -12.81 13.09
N LYS A 340 -15.72 -12.46 12.65
CA LYS A 340 -14.89 -13.35 11.84
C LYS A 340 -13.84 -14.14 12.62
N TYR A 341 -13.39 -13.64 13.78
CA TYR A 341 -12.20 -14.15 14.47
C TYR A 341 -12.45 -14.61 15.92
N HIS A 342 -13.71 -14.62 16.39
CA HIS A 342 -14.04 -15.00 17.77
C HIS A 342 -13.48 -16.37 18.20
N SER A 343 -13.45 -17.36 17.29
CA SER A 343 -12.98 -18.71 17.60
C SER A 343 -11.50 -18.78 17.98
N VAL A 344 -10.72 -17.77 17.57
CA VAL A 344 -9.27 -17.69 17.83
C VAL A 344 -8.92 -16.59 18.84
N LEU A 345 -9.81 -15.62 19.04
CA LEU A 345 -9.60 -14.41 19.85
C LEU A 345 -10.63 -14.28 20.99
N VAL A 346 -10.95 -15.38 21.68
CA VAL A 346 -12.02 -15.40 22.69
C VAL A 346 -11.80 -14.32 23.77
N THR A 347 -10.61 -14.28 24.36
CA THR A 347 -10.26 -13.32 25.42
C THR A 347 -10.29 -11.87 24.93
N GLU A 348 -9.77 -11.61 23.74
CA GLU A 348 -9.74 -10.26 23.16
C GLU A 348 -11.15 -9.79 22.78
N CYS A 349 -12.00 -10.69 22.28
CA CYS A 349 -13.41 -10.41 22.03
C CYS A 349 -14.16 -10.03 23.31
N GLU A 350 -13.95 -10.74 24.42
CA GLU A 350 -14.51 -10.38 25.73
C GLU A 350 -14.10 -8.96 26.16
N ILE A 351 -12.82 -8.61 25.98
CA ILE A 351 -12.30 -7.27 26.25
C ILE A 351 -13.00 -6.24 25.36
N PHE A 352 -13.11 -6.48 24.06
CA PHE A 352 -13.74 -5.55 23.13
C PHE A 352 -15.24 -5.36 23.36
N LEU A 353 -15.96 -6.42 23.69
CA LEU A 353 -17.37 -6.36 24.06
C LEU A 353 -17.56 -5.56 25.35
N SER A 354 -16.73 -5.82 26.37
CA SER A 354 -16.73 -5.06 27.63
C SER A 354 -16.45 -3.57 27.40
N LEU A 355 -15.48 -3.24 26.54
CA LEU A 355 -15.18 -1.86 26.16
C LEU A 355 -16.35 -1.20 25.42
N THR A 356 -17.01 -1.93 24.52
CA THR A 356 -18.16 -1.42 23.75
C THR A 356 -19.34 -1.14 24.67
N ILE A 357 -19.62 -2.01 25.65
CA ILE A 357 -20.66 -1.79 26.66
C ILE A 357 -20.32 -0.56 27.50
N LYS A 358 -19.06 -0.39 27.93
CA LYS A 358 -18.62 0.80 28.68
C LYS A 358 -18.80 2.12 27.90
N PHE A 359 -18.82 2.07 26.57
CA PHE A 359 -19.11 3.26 25.75
C PHE A 359 -20.59 3.68 25.79
N LEU A 360 -21.48 2.89 26.38
CA LEU A 360 -22.88 3.22 26.61
C LEU A 360 -23.12 4.08 27.87
N ASP A 361 -22.10 4.24 28.73
CA ASP A 361 -22.20 4.99 29.98
C ASP A 361 -22.73 6.42 29.72
N PRO A 362 -23.60 6.96 30.59
CA PRO A 362 -24.27 8.25 30.36
C PRO A 362 -23.29 9.44 30.34
N ASP A 363 -22.10 9.27 30.90
CA ASP A 363 -21.00 10.26 30.89
C ASP A 363 -20.24 10.30 29.55
N LYS A 364 -20.60 9.44 28.57
CA LYS A 364 -20.00 9.43 27.23
C LYS A 364 -20.75 10.34 26.25
N PRO A 365 -20.04 10.92 25.26
CA PRO A 365 -20.67 11.68 24.17
C PRO A 365 -21.81 10.90 23.51
N LEU A 366 -22.90 11.58 23.16
CA LEU A 366 -24.07 10.94 22.55
C LEU A 366 -23.72 10.19 21.26
N TRP A 367 -22.86 10.78 20.42
CA TRP A 367 -22.40 10.13 19.19
C TRP A 367 -21.62 8.83 19.47
N GLN A 368 -20.85 8.78 20.56
CA GLN A 368 -20.07 7.59 20.93
C GLN A 368 -20.98 6.47 21.41
N ARG A 369 -21.98 6.81 22.23
CA ARG A 369 -23.04 5.89 22.66
C ARG A 369 -23.83 5.35 21.47
N ALA A 370 -24.21 6.22 20.53
CA ALA A 370 -24.93 5.82 19.33
C ALA A 370 -24.13 4.84 18.45
N LEU A 371 -22.83 5.09 18.25
CA LEU A 371 -21.95 4.16 17.53
C LEU A 371 -21.82 2.81 18.23
N ALA A 372 -21.69 2.80 19.56
CA ALA A 372 -21.61 1.55 20.33
C ALA A 372 -22.92 0.74 20.23
N LEU A 373 -24.08 1.41 20.33
CA LEU A 373 -25.38 0.78 20.10
C LEU A 373 -25.52 0.21 18.69
N GLU A 374 -25.07 0.93 17.66
CA GLU A 374 -25.11 0.45 16.28
C GLU A 374 -24.31 -0.85 16.11
N VAL A 375 -23.11 -0.93 16.71
CA VAL A 375 -22.29 -2.15 16.67
C VAL A 375 -22.95 -3.31 17.40
N LEU A 376 -23.45 -3.10 18.61
CA LEU A 376 -24.16 -4.13 19.37
C LEU A 376 -25.44 -4.60 18.67
N HIS A 377 -26.17 -3.67 18.05
CA HIS A 377 -27.34 -4.02 17.24
C HIS A 377 -26.96 -4.88 16.04
N LYS A 378 -25.90 -4.52 15.30
CA LYS A 378 -25.40 -5.34 14.18
C LYS A 378 -25.01 -6.75 14.63
N MET A 379 -24.35 -6.87 15.77
CA MET A 379 -23.96 -8.17 16.36
C MET A 379 -25.18 -9.04 16.72
N THR A 380 -26.30 -8.44 17.14
CA THR A 380 -27.50 -9.18 17.55
C THR A 380 -28.39 -9.57 16.36
N ILE A 381 -28.45 -8.75 15.30
CA ILE A 381 -29.27 -9.05 14.11
C ILE A 381 -28.58 -9.96 13.07
N GLN A 382 -27.27 -10.17 13.19
CA GLN A 382 -26.50 -11.09 12.34
C GLN A 382 -26.00 -12.33 13.12
N PRO A 383 -26.88 -13.18 13.69
CA PRO A 383 -26.47 -14.31 14.51
C PRO A 383 -25.89 -15.51 13.74
N ARG A 384 -25.85 -15.48 12.39
CA ARG A 384 -25.39 -16.60 11.54
C ARG A 384 -23.87 -16.87 11.59
N CYS A 385 -23.16 -16.32 12.58
CA CYS A 385 -21.72 -16.47 12.75
C CYS A 385 -21.32 -16.96 14.15
N TYR A 386 -22.26 -17.53 14.94
CA TYR A 386 -21.96 -18.23 16.19
C TYR A 386 -21.83 -19.73 15.99
#